data_AF-A0A818RDA3-F1
#
_entry.id   AF-A0A818RDA3-F1
#
_cell.length_a   1.000
_cell.length_b   1.000
_cell.length_c   1.000
_cell.angle_alpha   90.00
_cell.angle_beta   90.00
_cell.angle_gamma   90.00
#
_symmetry.space_group_name_H-M   'P 1'
#
loop_
_entity.id
_entity.type
_entity.pdbx_description
1 polymer ?
#
loop_
_entity_poly.entity_id
_entity_poly.type
_entity_poly.pdbx_seq_one_letter_code
_entity_poly.pdbx_strand_id
1 'polypeptide(L)'
;MILEVINGDALTIRDLRDNKVKKIYLSSVRAPRAADIQQKNDENNPNANRQQIKRPLYEIPYLFEARELLRKRLIGKVVRVVTDYIQPASSEYPEKICCTVYAGNVNLGEALISKGLAKAVRHRQDDEQRSSHYDDLLTAEQQAEKRGVGLFSNGTGLQRIVDMTGDTNKERAKGLLSVLQRNGRMEGVVEFVASGSRFRIHLLKDNWIVSFLLSSINCPRAERRVPASGNPQQQKVEPGEPFGAEALTFSKEHFLQRKQNISIFFFPSDVFVEVENMDRGGNFIGRLTTADGHSAAFMLVQAGLAKVHDSAYGAPNYKQLLEAEEKCRKERIGVWTNYEEPTSKDDDEHESENNPEEEAVLGSSIINFNDPRFRRVVVTYVTTDLKVYVQYTEQGSQVEQLQSELREIFNQTKPVGGHTPKKGELLAARFTADNEWYRARVEKIEGNNRISVYFVDYGNRELITDLSRLTTLPPGFSQLPTQAHECELAYVRAPPDEDDRQYAKNALLDEIDNQECLMKVEYRQNNAEHVSLYRANTKENLVKILAEQGLVVIAQGRGNRQLRLTPLYDELQQAQAKAKSSRIGLWQYSDQIEDDANEFGFTGRK
;
A
#
# COMPACT_ATOMS: atom_id res chain seq x y z
N MET A 1 27.48 17.98 -5.12
CA MET A 1 26.07 18.10 -4.72
C MET A 1 25.85 17.29 -3.45
N ILE A 2 25.14 17.83 -2.45
CA ILE A 2 24.81 17.10 -1.22
C ILE A 2 23.63 16.17 -1.45
N LEU A 3 23.79 14.90 -1.11
CA LEU A 3 22.77 13.85 -1.26
C LEU A 3 22.08 13.48 0.06
N GLU A 4 22.82 13.54 1.17
CA GLU A 4 22.31 13.13 2.49
C GLU A 4 23.08 13.85 3.59
N VAL A 5 22.38 14.21 4.66
CA VAL A 5 22.97 14.66 5.92
C VAL A 5 22.88 13.51 6.93
N ILE A 6 24.04 13.09 7.43
CA ILE A 6 24.17 12.02 8.40
C ILE A 6 24.47 12.65 9.75
N ASN A 7 23.49 12.59 10.66
CA ASN A 7 23.56 13.25 11.97
C ASN A 7 23.86 14.76 11.81
N GLY A 8 24.91 15.27 12.48
CA GLY A 8 25.28 16.69 12.45
C GLY A 8 26.71 16.97 11.98
N ASP A 9 27.51 15.95 11.64
CA ASP A 9 28.94 16.08 11.36
C ASP A 9 29.40 15.34 10.09
N ALA A 10 28.50 14.62 9.40
CA ALA A 10 28.82 13.88 8.19
C ALA A 10 27.82 14.17 7.05
N LEU A 11 28.33 14.17 5.82
CA LEU A 11 27.56 14.44 4.61
C LEU A 11 27.90 13.39 3.54
N THR A 12 26.89 12.92 2.82
CA THR A 12 27.08 12.14 1.60
C THR A 12 26.99 13.10 0.42
N ILE A 13 28.02 13.12 -0.43
CA ILE A 13 28.11 14.02 -1.58
C ILE A 13 28.28 13.24 -2.88
N ARG A 14 27.71 13.76 -3.96
CA ARG A 14 28.10 13.43 -5.33
C ARG A 14 29.09 14.49 -5.82
N ASP A 15 30.32 14.08 -6.10
CA ASP A 15 31.31 14.95 -6.71
C ASP A 15 30.94 15.14 -8.19
N LEU A 16 30.79 16.41 -8.62
CA LEU A 16 30.32 16.73 -9.97
C LEU A 16 31.38 16.50 -11.04
N ARG A 17 32.65 16.29 -10.64
CA ARG A 17 33.77 16.07 -11.56
C ARG A 17 33.86 14.61 -12.02
N ASP A 18 33.66 13.68 -11.09
CA ASP A 18 33.81 12.24 -11.31
C ASP A 18 32.50 11.46 -11.16
N ASN A 19 31.38 12.14 -10.81
CA ASN A 19 30.08 11.55 -10.48
C ASN A 19 30.12 10.49 -9.37
N LYS A 20 31.20 10.41 -8.58
CA LYS A 20 31.32 9.42 -7.50
C LYS A 20 30.64 9.93 -6.25
N VAL A 21 29.97 9.01 -5.55
CA VAL A 21 29.39 9.26 -4.24
C VAL A 21 30.45 9.03 -3.17
N LYS A 22 30.71 10.04 -2.34
CA LYS A 22 31.70 10.02 -1.27
C LYS A 22 31.06 10.46 0.04
N LYS A 23 31.46 9.84 1.15
CA LYS A 23 31.09 10.29 2.49
C LYS A 23 32.21 11.17 3.04
N ILE A 24 31.85 12.38 3.46
CA ILE A 24 32.77 13.36 4.04
C ILE A 24 32.33 13.73 5.45
N TYR A 25 33.28 14.19 6.25
CA TYR A 25 33.08 14.65 7.62
C TYR A 25 33.50 16.11 7.76
N LEU A 26 32.83 16.88 8.61
CA LEU A 26 33.24 18.24 8.91
C LEU A 26 34.55 18.23 9.70
N SER A 27 35.59 18.85 9.16
CA SER A 27 36.93 18.90 9.77
C SER A 27 36.90 19.59 11.14
N SER A 28 37.49 18.97 12.16
CA SER A 28 37.59 19.52 13.53
C SER A 28 36.23 19.92 14.16
N VAL A 29 35.12 19.38 13.68
CA VAL A 29 33.78 19.61 14.21
C VAL A 29 33.21 18.27 14.69
N ARG A 30 32.60 18.26 15.88
CA ARG A 30 31.96 17.09 16.47
C ARG A 30 30.50 17.38 16.77
N ALA A 31 29.62 16.59 16.18
CA ALA A 31 28.20 16.60 16.52
C ALA A 31 27.98 16.03 17.94
N PRO A 32 26.86 16.38 18.60
CA PRO A 32 26.47 15.80 19.88
C PRO A 32 26.50 14.27 19.86
N ARG A 33 27.06 13.63 20.90
CA ARG A 33 27.10 12.17 21.02
C ARG A 33 26.51 11.69 22.34
N ALA A 34 26.10 10.42 22.34
CA ALA A 34 25.68 9.67 23.53
C ALA A 34 26.63 9.81 24.73
N ALA A 35 27.95 9.78 24.47
CA ALA A 35 28.97 9.91 25.50
C ALA A 35 28.91 11.25 26.25
N ASP A 36 28.46 12.32 25.57
CA ASP A 36 28.37 13.66 26.16
C ASP A 36 27.20 13.74 27.17
N ILE A 37 26.20 12.86 27.02
CA ILE A 37 25.08 12.69 27.97
C ILE A 37 25.53 11.88 29.18
N GLN A 38 26.30 10.81 28.94
CA GLN A 38 26.82 9.94 30.00
C GLN A 38 27.75 10.70 30.94
N GLN A 39 28.67 11.52 30.41
CA GLN A 39 29.53 12.37 31.24
C GLN A 39 28.71 13.31 32.15
N LYS A 40 27.70 14.01 31.61
CA LYS A 40 26.82 14.87 32.42
C LYS A 40 26.00 14.09 33.45
N ASN A 41 25.59 12.87 33.15
CA ASN A 41 24.83 12.03 34.07
C ASN A 41 25.72 11.44 35.17
N ASP A 42 26.93 11.01 34.84
CA ASP A 42 27.90 10.48 35.80
C ASP A 42 28.37 11.58 36.78
N GLU A 43 28.50 12.83 36.31
CA GLU A 43 28.76 14.00 37.15
C GLU A 43 27.60 14.30 38.13
N ASN A 44 26.35 14.05 37.72
CA ASN A 44 25.16 14.36 38.53
C ASN A 44 24.65 13.18 39.38
N ASN A 45 24.82 11.94 38.93
CA ASN A 45 24.39 10.72 39.60
C ASN A 45 25.13 9.48 39.05
N PRO A 46 26.23 9.05 39.71
CA PRO A 46 27.06 7.92 39.26
C PRO A 46 26.37 6.54 39.32
N ASN A 47 25.16 6.43 39.90
CA ASN A 47 24.37 5.20 39.98
C ASN A 47 23.22 5.13 38.95
N ALA A 48 23.14 6.07 38.01
CA ALA A 48 22.12 6.04 36.98
C ALA A 48 22.33 4.84 36.04
N ASN A 49 21.29 4.01 35.87
CA ASN A 49 21.33 2.89 34.91
C ASN A 49 21.70 3.42 33.52
N ARG A 50 22.73 2.81 32.90
CA ARG A 50 23.14 3.10 31.52
C ARG A 50 21.99 2.81 30.57
N GLN A 51 21.21 3.83 30.24
CA GLN A 51 20.15 3.72 29.25
C GLN A 51 20.79 3.46 27.88
N GLN A 52 20.42 2.34 27.27
CA GLN A 52 20.83 2.03 25.91
C GLN A 52 20.13 3.00 24.95
N ILE A 53 20.87 3.92 24.35
CA ILE A 53 20.36 4.84 23.34
C ILE A 53 20.05 4.03 22.09
N LYS A 54 18.76 3.88 21.80
CA LYS A 54 18.28 3.12 20.64
C LYS A 54 18.21 4.00 19.40
N ARG A 55 17.97 5.31 19.58
CA ARG A 55 17.73 6.25 18.49
C ARG A 55 18.55 7.53 18.69
N PRO A 56 19.82 7.54 18.25
CA PRO A 56 20.73 8.66 18.45
C PRO A 56 20.15 10.00 18.03
N LEU A 57 19.52 10.09 16.85
CA LEU A 57 19.04 11.35 16.27
C LEU A 57 18.05 12.12 17.18
N TYR A 58 17.22 11.41 17.94
CA TYR A 58 16.13 12.00 18.72
C TYR A 58 16.35 11.94 20.24
N GLU A 59 17.21 11.01 20.69
CA GLU A 59 17.55 10.82 22.10
C GLU A 59 18.81 11.60 22.50
N ILE A 60 19.60 12.07 21.53
CA ILE A 60 20.74 12.95 21.79
C ILE A 60 20.30 14.42 21.69
N PRO A 61 20.44 15.22 22.77
CA PRO A 61 20.11 16.63 22.76
C PRO A 61 20.77 17.40 21.62
N TYR A 62 19.99 18.25 20.96
CA TYR A 62 20.44 19.15 19.87
C TYR A 62 20.93 18.45 18.59
N LEU A 63 20.94 17.11 18.54
CA LEU A 63 21.40 16.37 17.36
C LEU A 63 20.40 16.48 16.21
N PHE A 64 19.10 16.42 16.51
CA PHE A 64 18.04 16.64 15.54
C PHE A 64 18.11 18.05 14.94
N GLU A 65 18.29 19.06 15.78
CA GLU A 65 18.41 20.46 15.37
C GLU A 65 19.66 20.69 14.51
N ALA A 66 20.78 20.05 14.84
CA ALA A 66 22.01 20.07 14.03
C ALA A 66 21.75 19.48 12.64
N ARG A 67 21.14 18.30 12.57
CA ARG A 67 20.80 17.63 11.30
C ARG A 67 19.84 18.47 10.47
N GLU A 68 18.77 18.98 11.07
CA GLU A 68 17.74 19.75 10.38
C GLU A 68 18.29 21.07 9.83
N LEU A 69 19.22 21.72 10.55
CA LEU A 69 19.86 22.93 10.05
C LEU A 69 20.65 22.66 8.77
N LEU A 70 21.44 21.58 8.76
CA LEU A 70 22.19 21.16 7.59
C LEU A 70 21.25 20.73 6.46
N ARG A 71 20.27 19.87 6.76
CA ARG A 71 19.32 19.36 5.77
C ARG A 71 18.60 20.48 5.04
N LYS A 72 17.98 21.41 5.79
CA LYS A 72 17.22 22.54 5.24
C LYS A 72 18.07 23.48 4.38
N ARG A 73 19.38 23.57 4.65
CA ARG A 73 20.29 24.47 3.94
C ARG A 73 20.99 23.81 2.76
N LEU A 74 21.26 22.51 2.81
CA LEU A 74 22.27 21.86 1.98
C LEU A 74 21.75 20.80 1.04
N ILE A 75 20.68 20.09 1.40
CA ILE A 75 20.21 18.95 0.59
C ILE A 75 19.91 19.40 -0.85
N GLY A 76 20.41 18.65 -1.83
CA GLY A 76 20.28 18.98 -3.26
C GLY A 76 21.11 20.17 -3.74
N LYS A 77 21.84 20.89 -2.87
CA LYS A 77 22.67 22.03 -3.27
C LYS A 77 24.08 21.63 -3.65
N VAL A 78 24.70 22.45 -4.50
CA VAL A 78 26.13 22.40 -4.78
C VAL A 78 26.85 23.21 -3.71
N VAL A 79 27.86 22.61 -3.10
CA VAL A 79 28.70 23.21 -2.06
C VAL A 79 30.15 23.13 -2.48
N ARG A 80 30.99 24.03 -1.97
CA ARG A 80 32.44 23.95 -2.13
C ARG A 80 33.01 23.15 -0.97
N VAL A 81 33.80 22.13 -1.27
CA VAL A 81 34.43 21.24 -0.30
C VAL A 81 35.93 21.37 -0.44
N VAL A 82 36.62 21.60 0.68
CA VAL A 82 38.08 21.63 0.78
C VAL A 82 38.50 20.54 1.73
N THR A 83 39.32 19.59 1.27
CA THR A 83 39.85 18.52 2.12
C THR A 83 40.98 19.07 2.98
N ASP A 84 40.86 18.94 4.31
CA ASP A 84 41.89 19.37 5.24
C ASP A 84 42.82 18.20 5.59
N TYR A 85 42.25 17.06 5.98
CA TYR A 85 43.01 15.86 6.33
C TYR A 85 42.18 14.58 6.14
N ILE A 86 42.85 13.45 6.06
CA ILE A 86 42.23 12.12 5.99
C ILE A 86 42.68 11.33 7.21
N GLN A 87 41.72 10.87 8.01
CA GLN A 87 42.01 9.93 9.09
C GLN A 87 42.04 8.51 8.50
N PRO A 88 43.19 7.81 8.56
CA PRO A 88 43.30 6.46 8.02
C PRO A 88 42.36 5.50 8.73
N ALA A 89 41.96 4.44 8.02
CA ALA A 89 41.16 3.39 8.61
C ALA A 89 41.91 2.73 9.78
N SER A 90 41.20 2.48 10.88
CA SER A 90 41.68 1.69 12.00
C SER A 90 40.89 0.38 12.09
N SER A 91 41.33 -0.54 12.97
CA SER A 91 40.63 -1.81 13.22
C SER A 91 39.16 -1.63 13.63
N GLU A 92 38.79 -0.47 14.17
CA GLU A 92 37.43 -0.16 14.63
C GLU A 92 36.68 0.85 13.76
N TYR A 93 37.35 1.64 12.92
CA TYR A 93 36.73 2.73 12.18
C TYR A 93 37.18 2.78 10.72
N PRO A 94 36.26 2.99 9.76
CA PRO A 94 36.61 3.20 8.37
C PRO A 94 37.36 4.54 8.21
N GLU A 95 38.05 4.67 7.08
CA GLU A 95 38.70 5.92 6.67
C GLU A 95 37.70 7.10 6.71
N LYS A 96 38.15 8.25 7.26
CA LYS A 96 37.34 9.47 7.32
C LYS A 96 38.01 10.59 6.58
N ILE A 97 37.34 11.06 5.53
CA ILE A 97 37.75 12.24 4.77
C ILE A 97 37.17 13.46 5.48
N CYS A 98 38.04 14.24 6.14
CA CYS A 98 37.66 15.43 6.89
C CYS A 98 37.83 16.68 6.01
N CYS A 99 36.79 17.48 5.91
CA CYS A 99 36.72 18.61 5.00
C CYS A 99 36.06 19.83 5.63
N THR A 100 36.53 21.00 5.23
CA THR A 100 35.82 22.25 5.40
C THR A 100 34.82 22.41 4.25
N VAL A 101 33.54 22.59 4.60
CA VAL A 101 32.44 22.67 3.63
C VAL A 101 31.81 24.07 3.67
N TYR A 102 31.66 24.67 2.49
CA TYR A 102 31.11 26.01 2.32
C TYR A 102 29.79 25.99 1.55
N ALA A 103 28.80 26.68 2.09
CA ALA A 103 27.57 27.04 1.38
C ALA A 103 27.65 28.53 1.01
N GLY A 104 28.03 28.82 -0.23
CA GLY A 104 28.44 30.17 -0.63
C GLY A 104 29.71 30.57 0.12
N ASN A 105 29.65 31.66 0.89
CA ASN A 105 30.77 32.14 1.70
C ASN A 105 30.73 31.70 3.17
N VAL A 106 29.75 30.88 3.55
CA VAL A 106 29.56 30.47 4.95
C VAL A 106 30.26 29.13 5.22
N ASN A 107 31.19 29.10 6.17
CA ASN A 107 31.75 27.85 6.71
C ASN A 107 30.69 27.14 7.58
N LEU A 108 30.34 25.91 7.21
CA LEU A 108 29.27 25.18 7.88
C LEU A 108 29.66 24.68 9.27
N GLY A 109 30.94 24.34 9.49
CA GLY A 109 31.44 23.94 10.79
C GLY A 109 31.28 25.06 11.82
N GLU A 110 31.73 26.26 11.44
CA GLU A 110 31.59 27.47 12.23
C GLU A 110 30.12 27.83 12.48
N ALA A 111 29.27 27.72 11.45
CA ALA A 111 27.84 28.01 11.55
C ALA A 111 27.09 27.05 12.51
N LEU A 112 27.51 25.79 12.60
CA LEU A 112 26.96 24.83 13.57
C LEU A 112 27.43 25.15 14.99
N ILE A 113 28.72 25.38 15.17
CA ILE A 113 29.32 25.64 16.48
C ILE A 113 28.80 26.96 17.07
N SER A 114 28.72 28.03 16.27
CA SER A 114 28.20 29.33 16.70
C SER A 114 26.75 29.29 17.20
N LYS A 115 25.97 28.29 16.77
CA LYS A 115 24.59 28.02 17.22
C LYS A 115 24.52 27.02 18.38
N GLY A 116 25.66 26.52 18.85
CA GLY A 116 25.75 25.49 19.88
C GLY A 116 25.22 24.14 19.42
N LEU A 117 25.23 23.83 18.13
CA LEU A 117 24.75 22.56 17.56
C LEU A 117 25.88 21.54 17.34
N ALA A 118 27.13 21.95 17.55
CA ALA A 118 28.32 21.12 17.50
C ALA A 118 29.39 21.70 18.42
N LYS A 119 30.45 20.94 18.67
CA LYS A 119 31.64 21.36 19.43
C LYS A 119 32.89 21.32 18.56
N ALA A 120 33.87 22.15 18.87
CA ALA A 120 35.18 22.05 18.24
C ALA A 120 35.95 20.85 18.81
N VAL A 121 36.54 20.03 17.94
CA VAL A 121 37.41 18.92 18.36
C VAL A 121 38.69 19.51 18.94
N ARG A 122 39.07 19.09 20.14
CA ARG A 122 40.32 19.55 20.76
C ARG A 122 41.51 18.76 20.22
N HIS A 123 42.38 19.46 19.51
CA HIS A 123 43.64 18.94 18.98
C HIS A 123 44.81 19.29 19.89
N ARG A 124 45.85 18.45 19.92
CA ARG A 124 47.13 18.79 20.58
C ARG A 124 47.83 19.88 19.76
N GLN A 125 48.73 20.63 20.39
CA GLN A 125 49.43 21.74 19.70
C GLN A 125 50.21 21.26 18.47
N ASP A 126 50.76 20.04 18.51
CA ASP A 126 51.55 19.44 17.43
C ASP A 126 50.71 18.61 16.43
N ASP A 127 49.38 18.63 16.54
CA ASP A 127 48.50 17.82 15.69
C ASP A 127 48.25 18.53 14.35
N GLU A 128 48.91 18.04 13.30
CA GLU A 128 48.76 18.54 11.93
C GLU A 128 47.41 18.14 11.29
N GLN A 129 46.66 17.19 11.88
CA GLN A 129 45.37 16.72 11.35
C GLN A 129 44.18 17.55 11.87
N ARG A 130 44.19 18.84 11.57
CA ARG A 130 43.13 19.79 11.97
C ARG A 130 42.62 20.64 10.80
N SER A 131 41.46 21.27 10.97
CA SER A 131 40.89 22.20 9.99
C SER A 131 41.82 23.39 9.75
N SER A 132 41.89 23.84 8.50
CA SER A 132 42.52 25.10 8.11
C SER A 132 41.95 26.33 8.83
N HIS A 133 40.72 26.24 9.36
CA HIS A 133 40.01 27.33 10.05
C HIS A 133 39.80 27.04 11.54
N TYR A 134 40.73 26.31 12.17
CA TYR A 134 40.58 25.83 13.55
C TYR A 134 40.35 26.95 14.59
N ASP A 135 41.07 28.08 14.46
CA ASP A 135 40.95 29.21 15.39
C ASP A 135 39.56 29.87 15.33
N ASP A 136 38.95 29.92 14.14
CA ASP A 136 37.59 30.42 13.94
C ASP A 136 36.57 29.51 14.62
N LEU A 137 36.76 28.18 14.53
CA LEU A 137 35.89 27.21 15.21
C LEU A 137 35.94 27.36 16.73
N LEU A 138 37.14 27.55 17.30
CA LEU A 138 37.30 27.79 18.74
C LEU A 138 36.67 29.11 19.18
N THR A 139 36.84 30.16 18.38
CA THR A 139 36.24 31.47 18.64
C THR A 139 34.71 31.38 18.60
N ALA A 140 34.16 30.69 17.60
CA ALA A 140 32.72 30.46 17.49
C ALA A 140 32.17 29.68 18.70
N GLU A 141 32.92 28.70 19.21
CA GLU A 141 32.53 27.91 20.39
C GLU A 141 32.46 28.78 21.64
N GLN A 142 33.51 29.58 21.92
CA GLN A 142 33.52 30.50 23.05
C GLN A 142 32.37 31.51 22.99
N GLN A 143 32.02 31.99 21.79
CA GLN A 143 30.87 32.87 21.61
C GLN A 143 29.54 32.16 21.83
N ALA A 144 29.42 30.89 21.46
CA ALA A 144 28.21 30.09 21.70
C ALA A 144 28.02 29.77 23.20
N GLU A 145 29.13 29.49 23.91
CA GLU A 145 29.16 29.33 25.37
C GLU A 145 28.71 30.61 26.08
N LYS A 146 29.30 31.75 25.73
CA LYS A 146 28.90 33.06 26.30
C LYS A 146 27.43 33.40 26.06
N ARG A 147 26.88 33.00 24.92
CA ARG A 147 25.47 33.21 24.57
C ARG A 147 24.53 32.17 25.20
N GLY A 148 25.07 31.07 25.74
CA GLY A 148 24.28 29.98 26.31
C GLY A 148 23.29 29.38 25.31
N VAL A 149 23.74 29.09 24.08
CA VAL A 149 22.88 28.54 23.01
C VAL A 149 23.12 27.04 22.78
N GLY A 150 22.09 26.32 22.35
CA GLY A 150 22.19 24.90 22.00
C GLY A 150 22.72 24.05 23.16
N LEU A 151 23.77 23.28 22.91
CA LEU A 151 24.49 22.43 23.87
C LEU A 151 25.01 23.18 25.11
N PHE A 152 25.21 24.49 24.99
CA PHE A 152 25.72 25.37 26.04
C PHE A 152 24.59 26.07 26.80
N SER A 153 23.34 25.82 26.44
CA SER A 153 22.17 26.30 27.18
C SER A 153 21.78 25.33 28.30
N ASN A 154 20.96 25.81 29.24
CA ASN A 154 20.33 24.98 30.27
C ASN A 154 19.12 24.18 29.76
N GLY A 155 18.79 24.27 28.47
CA GLY A 155 17.68 23.55 27.86
C GLY A 155 18.00 22.06 27.64
N THR A 156 16.96 21.21 27.70
CA THR A 156 17.10 19.77 27.48
C THR A 156 17.40 19.41 26.03
N GLY A 157 17.01 20.23 25.05
CA GLY A 157 17.26 20.02 23.62
C GLY A 157 16.66 18.71 23.08
N LEU A 158 15.68 18.12 23.76
CA LEU A 158 15.09 16.83 23.43
C LEU A 158 13.75 16.99 22.73
N GLN A 159 13.63 16.39 21.55
CA GLN A 159 12.38 16.30 20.81
C GLN A 159 11.63 15.04 21.23
N ARG A 160 10.37 15.20 21.68
CA ARG A 160 9.51 14.05 21.97
C ARG A 160 8.94 13.51 20.67
N ILE A 161 9.45 12.36 20.25
CA ILE A 161 9.01 11.69 19.03
C ILE A 161 8.45 10.32 19.37
N VAL A 162 7.30 10.01 18.76
CA VAL A 162 6.66 8.70 18.88
C VAL A 162 7.02 7.88 17.65
N ASP A 163 7.73 6.77 17.89
CA ASP A 163 8.07 5.84 16.83
C ASP A 163 7.01 4.75 16.74
N MET A 164 6.36 4.68 15.59
CA MET A 164 5.28 3.75 15.28
C MET A 164 5.76 2.62 14.37
N THR A 165 7.05 2.56 14.07
CA THR A 165 7.63 1.55 13.18
C THR A 165 7.86 0.22 13.91
N GLY A 166 7.82 -0.88 13.14
CA GLY A 166 8.15 -2.23 13.61
C GLY A 166 6.99 -2.99 14.25
N ASP A 167 7.18 -4.31 14.37
CA ASP A 167 6.12 -5.26 14.76
C ASP A 167 5.57 -5.00 16.17
N THR A 168 6.40 -4.50 17.09
CA THR A 168 6.01 -4.19 18.47
C THR A 168 5.03 -3.02 18.57
N ASN A 169 4.98 -2.14 17.56
CA ASN A 169 4.14 -0.94 17.56
C ASN A 169 2.90 -1.08 16.67
N LYS A 170 2.69 -2.24 16.04
CA LYS A 170 1.60 -2.50 15.09
C LYS A 170 0.20 -2.13 15.61
N GLU A 171 -0.14 -2.52 16.84
CA GLU A 171 -1.48 -2.21 17.39
C GLU A 171 -1.68 -0.71 17.63
N ARG A 172 -0.61 0.00 18.04
CA ARG A 172 -0.66 1.46 18.16
C ARG A 172 -0.80 2.12 16.80
N ALA A 173 -0.10 1.63 15.77
CA ALA A 173 -0.23 2.13 14.39
C ALA A 173 -1.66 1.91 13.86
N LYS A 174 -2.26 0.75 14.12
CA LYS A 174 -3.64 0.43 13.76
C LYS A 174 -4.64 1.43 14.35
N GLY A 175 -4.46 1.82 15.62
CA GLY A 175 -5.31 2.81 16.28
C GLY A 175 -5.25 4.20 15.65
N LEU A 176 -4.15 4.55 14.98
CA LEU A 176 -3.96 5.84 14.32
C LEU A 176 -4.47 5.89 12.88
N LEU A 177 -4.75 4.74 12.25
CA LEU A 177 -5.14 4.68 10.83
C LEU A 177 -6.33 5.60 10.51
N SER A 178 -7.40 5.55 11.31
CA SER A 178 -8.59 6.37 11.10
C SER A 178 -8.33 7.87 11.33
N VAL A 179 -7.33 8.22 12.15
CA VAL A 179 -6.93 9.61 12.36
C VAL A 179 -6.13 10.11 11.16
N LEU A 180 -5.16 9.33 10.70
CA LEU A 180 -4.31 9.67 9.55
C LEU A 180 -5.12 9.75 8.25
N GLN A 181 -6.10 8.86 8.05
CA GLN A 181 -7.03 8.93 6.90
C GLN A 181 -7.86 10.22 6.92
N ARG A 182 -8.36 10.63 8.10
CA ARG A 182 -9.17 11.86 8.25
C ARG A 182 -8.35 13.13 8.11
N ASN A 183 -7.08 13.09 8.50
CA ASN A 183 -6.17 14.23 8.34
C ASN A 183 -5.86 14.52 6.86
N GLY A 184 -6.10 13.56 5.96
CA GLY A 184 -5.88 13.73 4.53
C GLY A 184 -4.41 14.00 4.23
N ARG A 185 -4.14 15.14 3.57
CA ARG A 185 -2.80 15.54 3.14
C ARG A 185 -1.98 16.07 4.32
N MET A 186 -1.00 15.29 4.75
CA MET A 186 -0.12 15.60 5.88
C MET A 186 1.30 15.94 5.42
N GLU A 187 1.97 16.78 6.19
CA GLU A 187 3.34 17.20 5.94
C GLU A 187 4.35 16.26 6.61
N GLY A 188 5.35 15.80 5.85
CA GLY A 188 6.37 14.89 6.36
C GLY A 188 7.75 15.06 5.74
N VAL A 189 8.73 14.42 6.38
CA VAL A 189 10.13 14.31 5.93
C VAL A 189 10.49 12.84 5.80
N VAL A 190 11.03 12.45 4.64
CA VAL A 190 11.50 11.09 4.40
C VAL A 190 12.84 10.90 5.12
N GLU A 191 12.82 10.14 6.20
CA GLU A 191 13.96 9.84 7.06
C GLU A 191 14.82 8.71 6.51
N PHE A 192 14.17 7.72 5.91
CA PHE A 192 14.84 6.53 5.41
C PHE A 192 14.09 5.91 4.23
N VAL A 193 14.83 5.40 3.26
CA VAL A 193 14.30 4.66 2.10
C VAL A 193 14.74 3.21 2.22
N ALA A 194 13.79 2.32 2.49
CA ALA A 194 14.03 0.89 2.68
C ALA A 194 14.02 0.11 1.36
N SER A 195 13.18 0.52 0.41
CA SER A 195 13.12 0.04 -0.98
C SER A 195 12.62 1.18 -1.87
N GLY A 196 12.56 0.97 -3.18
CA GLY A 196 12.02 1.99 -4.09
C GLY A 196 10.62 2.50 -3.68
N SER A 197 9.77 1.65 -3.10
CA SER A 197 8.40 2.00 -2.68
C SER A 197 8.15 2.07 -1.17
N ARG A 198 9.18 1.86 -0.32
CA ARG A 198 9.02 1.78 1.14
C ARG A 198 9.87 2.82 1.86
N PHE A 199 9.21 3.63 2.68
CA PHE A 199 9.79 4.81 3.33
C PHE A 199 9.57 4.75 4.85
N ARG A 200 10.46 5.38 5.61
CA ARG A 200 10.15 5.86 6.96
C ARG A 200 9.98 7.36 6.88
N ILE A 201 8.84 7.84 7.36
CA ILE A 201 8.47 9.25 7.26
C ILE A 201 8.24 9.80 8.66
N HIS A 202 8.87 10.94 8.94
CA HIS A 202 8.58 11.75 10.11
C HIS A 202 7.45 12.73 9.75
N LEU A 203 6.26 12.51 10.31
CA LEU A 203 5.12 13.42 10.19
C LEU A 203 5.32 14.58 11.16
N LEU A 204 5.39 15.81 10.62
CA LEU A 204 5.89 16.98 11.36
C LEU A 204 4.89 17.51 12.40
N LYS A 205 3.59 17.44 12.10
CA LYS A 205 2.53 17.98 12.97
C LYS A 205 2.46 17.25 14.31
N ASP A 206 2.51 15.92 14.26
CA ASP A 206 2.29 15.06 15.42
C ASP A 206 3.59 14.44 15.97
N ASN A 207 4.72 14.70 15.31
CA ASN A 207 6.03 14.12 15.63
C ASN A 207 6.00 12.59 15.70
N TRP A 208 5.38 11.98 14.69
CA TRP A 208 5.30 10.53 14.53
C TRP A 208 6.25 10.06 13.46
N ILE A 209 6.98 8.97 13.73
CA ILE A 209 7.73 8.25 12.71
C ILE A 209 6.92 7.04 12.31
N VAL A 210 6.58 6.96 11.03
CA VAL A 210 5.73 5.90 10.48
C VAL A 210 6.44 5.16 9.36
N SER A 211 6.15 3.87 9.24
CA SER A 211 6.52 3.08 8.07
C SER A 211 5.47 3.30 6.99
N PHE A 212 5.89 3.64 5.79
CA PHE A 212 5.01 4.03 4.69
C PHE A 212 5.35 3.24 3.42
N LEU A 213 4.32 2.81 2.70
CA LEU A 213 4.36 2.08 1.44
C LEU A 213 3.59 2.87 0.39
N LEU A 214 4.18 3.06 -0.79
CA LEU A 214 3.47 3.65 -1.92
C LEU A 214 2.33 2.75 -2.37
N SER A 215 1.14 3.32 -2.50
CA SER A 215 0.01 2.68 -3.17
C SER A 215 0.17 2.76 -4.69
N SER A 216 -0.68 2.03 -5.42
CA SER A 216 -0.81 2.09 -6.88
C SER A 216 0.35 1.51 -7.71
N ILE A 217 1.44 1.06 -7.11
CA ILE A 217 2.59 0.51 -7.85
C ILE A 217 3.17 -0.75 -7.21
N ASN A 218 3.77 -1.59 -8.04
CA ASN A 218 4.63 -2.70 -7.63
C ASN A 218 6.07 -2.36 -8.03
N CYS A 219 6.97 -2.29 -7.04
CA CYS A 219 8.34 -1.84 -7.23
C CYS A 219 9.30 -3.00 -6.91
N PRO A 220 10.28 -3.30 -7.78
CA PRO A 220 11.20 -4.41 -7.58
C PRO A 220 11.99 -4.24 -6.29
N ARG A 221 12.20 -5.36 -5.60
CA ARG A 221 12.90 -5.38 -4.31
C ARG A 221 14.40 -5.29 -4.50
N ALA A 222 15.05 -4.36 -3.81
CA ALA A 222 16.52 -4.35 -3.71
C ALA A 222 17.01 -5.50 -2.81
N GLU A 223 18.29 -5.86 -2.96
CA GLU A 223 18.97 -6.77 -2.04
C GLU A 223 18.80 -6.29 -0.59
N ARG A 224 18.45 -7.21 0.31
CA ARG A 224 18.28 -6.88 1.73
C ARG A 224 18.91 -7.92 2.64
N ARG A 225 19.42 -7.44 3.77
CA ARG A 225 19.94 -8.28 4.85
C ARG A 225 18.85 -8.49 5.88
N VAL A 226 18.39 -9.72 6.04
CA VAL A 226 17.38 -10.11 7.02
C VAL A 226 18.03 -10.95 8.13
N PRO A 227 17.55 -10.84 9.38
CA PRO A 227 17.98 -11.75 10.43
C PRO A 227 17.68 -13.20 10.02
N ALA A 228 18.64 -14.09 10.13
CA ALA A 228 18.44 -15.51 9.92
C ALA A 228 17.46 -16.04 10.98
N SER A 229 16.50 -16.87 10.56
CA SER A 229 15.50 -17.46 11.44
C SER A 229 16.19 -18.12 12.64
N GLY A 230 15.91 -17.62 13.84
CA GLY A 230 16.44 -18.17 15.10
C GLY A 230 17.72 -17.53 15.65
N ASN A 231 18.42 -16.64 14.93
CA ASN A 231 19.63 -15.98 15.46
C ASN A 231 19.77 -14.51 15.01
N PRO A 232 19.55 -13.51 15.88
CA PRO A 232 19.64 -12.08 15.54
C PRO A 232 21.01 -11.59 15.05
N GLN A 233 22.08 -12.37 15.27
CA GLN A 233 23.44 -12.02 14.87
C GLN A 233 23.85 -12.57 13.49
N GLN A 234 23.14 -13.56 12.95
CA GLN A 234 23.39 -14.05 11.60
C GLN A 234 22.48 -13.33 10.62
N GLN A 235 23.05 -12.62 9.64
CA GLN A 235 22.31 -11.94 8.58
C GLN A 235 22.28 -12.81 7.33
N LYS A 236 21.10 -13.20 6.88
CA LYS A 236 20.89 -13.82 5.56
C LYS A 236 20.72 -12.70 4.53
N VAL A 237 21.47 -12.76 3.43
CA VAL A 237 21.30 -11.86 2.29
C VAL A 237 20.21 -12.45 1.40
N GLU A 238 19.09 -11.76 1.27
CA GLU A 238 18.07 -12.08 0.27
C GLU A 238 18.42 -11.35 -1.03
N PRO A 239 18.51 -12.07 -2.17
CA PRO A 239 18.83 -11.47 -3.45
C PRO A 239 17.72 -10.50 -3.88
N GLY A 240 18.13 -9.39 -4.51
CA GLY A 240 17.20 -8.42 -5.09
C GLY A 240 16.59 -8.92 -6.41
N GLU A 241 15.44 -8.35 -6.76
CA GLU A 241 14.82 -8.46 -8.08
C GLU A 241 15.52 -7.52 -9.08
N PRO A 242 15.47 -7.81 -10.40
CA PRO A 242 16.03 -6.93 -11.42
C PRO A 242 15.50 -5.49 -11.29
N PHE A 243 16.39 -4.50 -11.46
CA PHE A 243 16.10 -3.07 -11.29
C PHE A 243 15.76 -2.64 -9.85
N GLY A 244 15.84 -3.52 -8.86
CA GLY A 244 15.54 -3.20 -7.46
C GLY A 244 16.55 -2.24 -6.83
N ALA A 245 17.85 -2.37 -7.16
CA ALA A 245 18.90 -1.49 -6.65
C ALA A 245 18.81 -0.08 -7.26
N GLU A 246 18.44 -0.02 -8.54
CA GLU A 246 18.20 1.19 -9.31
C GLU A 246 16.97 1.93 -8.78
N ALA A 247 15.87 1.20 -8.52
CA ALA A 247 14.67 1.76 -7.90
C ALA A 247 14.96 2.32 -6.48
N LEU A 248 15.74 1.61 -5.68
CA LEU A 248 16.19 2.10 -4.37
C LEU A 248 17.03 3.37 -4.49
N THR A 249 17.97 3.39 -5.44
CA THR A 249 18.84 4.55 -5.68
C THR A 249 18.02 5.74 -6.17
N PHE A 250 17.11 5.53 -7.10
CA PHE A 250 16.18 6.54 -7.60
C PHE A 250 15.36 7.16 -6.46
N SER A 251 14.76 6.33 -5.60
CA SER A 251 13.97 6.83 -4.48
C SER A 251 14.80 7.54 -3.42
N LYS A 252 16.04 7.10 -3.18
CA LYS A 252 16.98 7.86 -2.33
C LYS A 252 17.28 9.23 -2.93
N GLU A 253 17.58 9.29 -4.22
CA GLU A 253 17.91 10.54 -4.87
C GLU A 253 16.74 11.51 -4.89
N HIS A 254 15.52 11.05 -5.14
CA HIS A 254 14.36 11.93 -5.32
C HIS A 254 13.61 12.26 -4.04
N PHE A 255 13.67 11.40 -3.01
CA PHE A 255 12.82 11.55 -1.82
C PHE A 255 13.59 11.66 -0.51
N LEU A 256 14.80 11.08 -0.37
CA LEU A 256 15.52 11.07 0.91
C LEU A 256 15.87 12.49 1.36
N GLN A 257 15.36 12.90 2.53
CA GLN A 257 15.65 14.18 3.19
C GLN A 257 15.42 15.44 2.32
N ARG A 258 14.74 15.31 1.16
CA ARG A 258 14.86 16.27 0.07
C ARG A 258 13.90 17.44 0.22
N LYS A 259 14.46 18.65 0.20
CA LYS A 259 13.75 19.89 -0.07
C LYS A 259 13.87 20.19 -1.57
N GLN A 260 12.79 20.09 -2.33
CA GLN A 260 12.82 20.54 -3.73
C GLN A 260 12.77 22.08 -3.75
N ASN A 261 13.67 22.69 -4.52
CA ASN A 261 13.65 24.11 -4.84
C ASN A 261 12.68 24.29 -6.01
N ILE A 262 11.63 25.11 -5.87
CA ILE A 262 11.26 26.20 -6.80
C ILE A 262 9.95 26.87 -6.33
N SER A 263 9.95 28.20 -6.44
CA SER A 263 8.83 29.15 -6.29
C SER A 263 8.42 29.57 -4.87
N ILE A 264 8.87 30.77 -4.48
CA ILE A 264 8.24 31.94 -3.79
C ILE A 264 7.26 31.69 -2.60
N PHE A 265 6.62 30.54 -2.48
CA PHE A 265 5.80 30.17 -1.34
C PHE A 265 6.58 29.28 -0.36
N PHE A 266 6.72 29.81 0.85
CA PHE A 266 7.49 29.25 1.95
C PHE A 266 6.77 28.02 2.56
N PHE A 267 6.78 26.87 1.89
CA PHE A 267 6.29 25.62 2.49
C PHE A 267 7.43 24.92 3.26
N PRO A 268 7.21 24.53 4.54
CA PRO A 268 8.24 23.94 5.39
C PRO A 268 8.50 22.45 5.15
N SER A 269 7.81 21.81 4.20
CA SER A 269 7.66 20.35 4.14
C SER A 269 8.17 19.75 2.83
N ASP A 270 8.91 18.64 2.98
CA ASP A 270 9.64 17.96 1.89
C ASP A 270 8.71 17.13 1.00
N VAL A 271 7.75 16.45 1.65
CA VAL A 271 6.76 15.60 1.01
C VAL A 271 5.40 15.77 1.68
N PHE A 272 4.37 15.50 0.90
CA PHE A 272 3.01 15.36 1.38
C PHE A 272 2.60 13.90 1.35
N VAL A 273 1.99 13.46 2.44
CA VAL A 273 1.61 12.06 2.67
C VAL A 273 0.12 11.99 2.88
N GLU A 274 -0.53 11.12 2.13
CA GLU A 274 -1.95 10.79 2.29
C GLU A 274 -2.05 9.29 2.59
N VAL A 275 -2.62 8.95 3.75
CA VAL A 275 -2.76 7.55 4.18
C VAL A 275 -4.10 7.01 3.72
N GLU A 276 -4.07 5.91 2.98
CA GLU A 276 -5.27 5.23 2.44
C GLU A 276 -5.61 3.99 3.26
N ASN A 277 -4.61 3.18 3.61
CA ASN A 277 -4.80 1.91 4.32
C ASN A 277 -3.56 1.55 5.15
N MET A 278 -3.54 0.34 5.72
CA MET A 278 -2.41 -0.22 6.45
C MET A 278 -2.29 -1.71 6.18
N ASP A 279 -1.05 -2.21 6.07
CA ASP A 279 -0.80 -3.65 5.96
C ASP A 279 -0.89 -4.38 7.32
N ARG A 280 -0.77 -5.71 7.29
CA ARG A 280 -0.73 -6.53 8.52
C ARG A 280 0.53 -6.32 9.35
N GLY A 281 1.55 -5.64 8.84
CA GLY A 281 2.80 -5.32 9.54
C GLY A 281 2.82 -3.93 10.18
N GLY A 282 1.71 -3.20 10.17
CA GLY A 282 1.65 -1.84 10.72
C GLY A 282 2.26 -0.77 9.81
N ASN A 283 2.46 -1.06 8.53
CA ASN A 283 2.95 -0.11 7.54
C ASN A 283 1.77 0.55 6.85
N PHE A 284 1.72 1.88 6.90
CA PHE A 284 0.69 2.64 6.22
C PHE A 284 0.91 2.59 4.71
N ILE A 285 -0.18 2.48 3.97
CA ILE A 285 -0.21 2.44 2.51
C ILE A 285 -0.89 3.72 2.04
N GLY A 286 -0.31 4.40 1.07
CA GLY A 286 -0.97 5.54 0.46
C GLY A 286 -0.09 6.31 -0.52
N ARG A 287 -0.42 7.58 -0.71
CA ARG A 287 0.21 8.46 -1.70
C ARG A 287 1.28 9.33 -1.07
N LEU A 288 2.41 9.44 -1.76
CA LEU A 288 3.46 10.40 -1.47
C LEU A 288 3.61 11.34 -2.65
N THR A 289 3.53 12.63 -2.38
CA THR A 289 3.63 13.69 -3.38
C THR A 289 4.77 14.62 -2.98
N THR A 290 5.63 15.00 -3.92
CA THR A 290 6.68 15.98 -3.65
C THR A 290 6.08 17.37 -3.45
N ALA A 291 6.87 18.30 -2.90
CA ALA A 291 6.45 19.69 -2.81
C ALA A 291 6.01 20.29 -4.16
N ASP A 292 6.61 19.84 -5.26
CA ASP A 292 6.30 20.29 -6.63
C ASP A 292 5.01 19.68 -7.21
N GLY A 293 4.29 18.87 -6.43
CA GLY A 293 3.03 18.24 -6.86
C GLY A 293 3.20 16.93 -7.63
N HIS A 294 4.43 16.44 -7.85
CA HIS A 294 4.66 15.18 -8.54
C HIS A 294 4.42 13.99 -7.61
N SER A 295 3.64 13.01 -8.09
CA SER A 295 3.42 11.75 -7.37
C SER A 295 4.67 10.88 -7.44
N ALA A 296 5.15 10.40 -6.29
CA ALA A 296 6.30 9.50 -6.23
C ALA A 296 6.07 8.18 -6.98
N ALA A 297 4.83 7.68 -6.95
CA ALA A 297 4.42 6.51 -7.70
C ALA A 297 4.55 6.74 -9.22
N PHE A 298 4.11 7.90 -9.70
CA PHE A 298 4.24 8.29 -11.10
C PHE A 298 5.69 8.43 -11.53
N MET A 299 6.54 9.07 -10.72
CA MET A 299 7.96 9.23 -11.03
C MET A 299 8.69 7.89 -11.18
N LEU A 300 8.35 6.90 -10.34
CA LEU A 300 8.93 5.56 -10.43
C LEU A 300 8.47 4.79 -11.68
N VAL A 301 7.18 4.88 -12.03
CA VAL A 301 6.65 4.24 -13.24
C VAL A 301 7.22 4.89 -14.49
N GLN A 302 7.28 6.22 -14.55
CA GLN A 302 7.84 6.98 -15.68
C GLN A 302 9.33 6.69 -15.89
N ALA A 303 10.07 6.36 -14.83
CA ALA A 303 11.47 5.95 -14.93
C ALA A 303 11.63 4.46 -15.34
N GLY A 304 10.54 3.72 -15.53
CA GLY A 304 10.56 2.27 -15.78
C GLY A 304 11.05 1.45 -14.58
N LEU A 305 10.95 2.00 -13.35
CA LEU A 305 11.45 1.38 -12.11
C LEU A 305 10.31 0.83 -11.23
N ALA A 306 9.07 0.86 -11.72
CA ALA A 306 7.91 0.24 -11.08
C ALA A 306 6.84 -0.09 -12.13
N LYS A 307 5.99 -1.07 -11.81
CA LYS A 307 4.79 -1.44 -12.58
C LYS A 307 3.55 -0.90 -11.89
N VAL A 308 2.50 -0.61 -12.64
CA VAL A 308 1.21 -0.22 -12.07
C VAL A 308 0.60 -1.44 -11.39
N HIS A 309 0.16 -1.28 -10.15
CA HIS A 309 -0.49 -2.32 -9.38
C HIS A 309 -2.01 -2.15 -9.43
N ASP A 310 -2.78 -3.22 -9.29
CA ASP A 310 -4.25 -3.17 -9.38
C ASP A 310 -4.90 -2.22 -8.36
N SER A 311 -4.22 -1.96 -7.24
CA SER A 311 -4.65 -0.97 -6.24
C SER A 311 -4.63 0.48 -6.75
N ALA A 312 -4.06 0.73 -7.93
CA ALA A 312 -4.13 2.02 -8.62
C ALA A 312 -5.53 2.30 -9.19
N TYR A 313 -6.38 1.29 -9.31
CA TYR A 313 -7.71 1.44 -9.86
C TYR A 313 -8.58 2.31 -8.93
N GLY A 314 -9.03 3.45 -9.44
CA GLY A 314 -9.72 4.49 -8.65
C GLY A 314 -8.81 5.56 -8.05
N ALA A 315 -7.48 5.47 -8.25
CA ALA A 315 -6.58 6.57 -7.91
C ALA A 315 -6.79 7.75 -8.88
N PRO A 316 -6.72 9.01 -8.41
CA PRO A 316 -6.92 10.20 -9.27
C PRO A 316 -5.97 10.26 -10.47
N ASN A 317 -4.79 9.67 -10.34
CA ASN A 317 -3.72 9.65 -11.34
C ASN A 317 -3.60 8.31 -12.10
N TYR A 318 -4.61 7.44 -12.05
CA TYR A 318 -4.57 6.12 -12.68
C TYR A 318 -4.26 6.17 -14.18
N LYS A 319 -4.93 7.06 -14.92
CA LYS A 319 -4.71 7.23 -16.38
C LYS A 319 -3.26 7.62 -16.70
N GLN A 320 -2.70 8.58 -15.95
CA GLN A 320 -1.32 9.02 -16.11
C GLN A 320 -0.32 7.90 -15.79
N LEU A 321 -0.60 7.05 -14.80
CA LEU A 321 0.23 5.90 -14.46
C LEU A 321 0.25 4.88 -15.59
N LEU A 322 -0.90 4.56 -16.20
CA LEU A 322 -0.97 3.64 -17.34
C LEU A 322 -0.25 4.20 -18.58
N GLU A 323 -0.46 5.47 -18.91
CA GLU A 323 0.23 6.13 -20.04
C GLU A 323 1.75 6.09 -19.86
N ALA A 324 2.24 6.35 -18.65
CA ALA A 324 3.66 6.27 -18.33
C ALA A 324 4.21 4.83 -18.43
N GLU A 325 3.43 3.84 -17.97
CA GLU A 325 3.81 2.43 -18.06
C GLU A 325 3.85 1.94 -19.50
N GLU A 326 2.85 2.27 -20.32
CA GLU A 326 2.81 1.92 -21.74
C GLU A 326 3.99 2.52 -22.50
N LYS A 327 4.36 3.76 -22.20
CA LYS A 327 5.55 4.39 -22.77
C LYS A 327 6.82 3.59 -22.45
N CYS A 328 7.00 3.24 -21.18
CA CYS A 328 8.16 2.45 -20.75
C CYS A 328 8.17 1.04 -21.36
N ARG A 329 6.99 0.44 -21.57
CA ARG A 329 6.84 -0.86 -22.24
C ARG A 329 7.24 -0.80 -23.71
N LYS A 330 6.73 0.20 -24.45
CA LYS A 330 7.07 0.43 -25.87
C LYS A 330 8.56 0.71 -26.07
N GLU A 331 9.15 1.52 -25.20
CA GLU A 331 10.57 1.90 -25.26
C GLU A 331 11.51 0.87 -24.57
N ARG A 332 10.96 -0.22 -24.00
CA ARG A 332 11.68 -1.28 -23.27
C ARG A 332 12.61 -0.73 -22.17
N ILE A 333 12.11 0.22 -21.39
CA ILE A 333 12.87 0.91 -20.34
C ILE A 333 12.76 0.17 -18.99
N GLY A 334 13.90 0.02 -18.30
CA GLY A 334 13.96 -0.52 -16.94
C GLY A 334 13.38 -1.92 -16.82
N VAL A 335 12.37 -2.10 -15.97
CA VAL A 335 11.70 -3.40 -15.72
C VAL A 335 11.07 -4.03 -16.97
N TRP A 336 10.99 -3.31 -18.09
CA TRP A 336 10.46 -3.76 -19.38
C TRP A 336 11.54 -4.17 -20.41
N THR A 337 12.83 -4.14 -20.03
CA THR A 337 13.96 -4.49 -20.92
C THR A 337 13.88 -5.90 -21.51
N ASN A 338 13.41 -6.87 -20.71
CA ASN A 338 13.23 -8.27 -21.14
C ASN A 338 11.74 -8.62 -21.34
N TYR A 339 10.91 -7.64 -21.71
CA TYR A 339 9.51 -7.90 -21.99
C TYR A 339 9.38 -8.58 -23.35
N GLU A 340 9.06 -9.88 -23.32
CA GLU A 340 8.61 -10.61 -24.49
C GLU A 340 7.12 -10.32 -24.67
N GLU A 341 6.77 -9.72 -25.81
CA GLU A 341 5.37 -9.68 -26.24
C GLU A 341 4.91 -11.14 -26.38
N PRO A 342 3.76 -11.51 -25.79
CA PRO A 342 3.27 -12.87 -25.93
C PRO A 342 3.08 -13.15 -27.42
N THR A 343 3.94 -14.00 -27.99
CA THR A 343 3.79 -14.49 -29.36
C THR A 343 2.55 -15.34 -29.39
N SER A 344 1.47 -14.80 -29.94
CA SER A 344 0.34 -15.56 -30.44
C SER A 344 0.85 -16.48 -31.55
N LYS A 345 1.18 -17.72 -31.19
CA LYS A 345 1.20 -18.82 -32.15
C LYS A 345 -0.13 -19.52 -32.02
N ASP A 346 -0.88 -19.40 -33.11
CA ASP A 346 -2.17 -20.01 -33.46
C ASP A 346 -3.16 -18.89 -33.75
N ASP A 347 -3.05 -18.34 -34.95
CA ASP A 347 -4.13 -17.78 -35.78
C ASP A 347 -3.50 -17.42 -37.13
N ASP A 348 -3.32 -18.44 -37.97
CA ASP A 348 -3.14 -18.25 -39.41
C ASP A 348 -4.49 -17.90 -40.04
N GLU A 349 -4.43 -16.95 -40.97
CA GLU A 349 -5.40 -16.65 -42.03
C GLU A 349 -6.73 -15.99 -41.60
N HIS A 350 -6.76 -14.66 -41.66
CA HIS A 350 -7.49 -13.96 -42.73
C HIS A 350 -6.99 -12.50 -42.82
N GLU A 351 -6.18 -12.23 -43.84
CA GLU A 351 -6.08 -10.90 -44.42
C GLU A 351 -7.46 -10.53 -44.99
N SER A 352 -8.03 -9.40 -44.57
CA SER A 352 -8.99 -8.67 -45.38
C SER A 352 -8.66 -7.18 -45.39
N GLU A 353 -8.25 -6.80 -46.59
CA GLU A 353 -8.13 -5.50 -47.23
C GLU A 353 -8.79 -4.29 -46.56
N ASN A 354 -8.00 -3.21 -46.52
CA ASN A 354 -8.38 -1.84 -46.19
C ASN A 354 -9.67 -1.40 -46.90
N ASN A 355 -10.67 -0.95 -46.11
CA ASN A 355 -11.76 -0.12 -46.63
C ASN A 355 -11.95 1.12 -45.72
N PRO A 356 -11.81 2.37 -46.21
CA PRO A 356 -11.75 3.57 -45.36
C PRO A 356 -13.10 4.14 -44.88
N GLU A 357 -14.20 3.37 -44.84
CA GLU A 357 -15.55 3.93 -44.63
C GLU A 357 -16.25 3.54 -43.30
N GLU A 358 -15.54 2.97 -42.33
CA GLU A 358 -16.08 2.69 -40.98
C GLU A 358 -15.56 3.62 -39.87
N GLU A 359 -15.26 4.88 -40.18
CA GLU A 359 -14.84 5.88 -39.17
C GLU A 359 -15.98 6.79 -38.68
N ALA A 360 -17.22 6.30 -38.64
CA ALA A 360 -18.36 7.09 -38.17
C ALA A 360 -19.51 6.30 -37.54
N VAL A 361 -19.26 5.47 -36.51
CA VAL A 361 -20.31 5.11 -35.53
C VAL A 361 -19.73 5.05 -34.11
N LEU A 362 -20.37 5.80 -33.20
CA LEU A 362 -20.21 5.94 -31.75
C LEU A 362 -19.32 4.93 -30.98
N GLY A 363 -18.50 5.47 -30.08
CA GLY A 363 -17.54 4.74 -29.23
C GLY A 363 -18.14 3.66 -28.33
N SER A 364 -17.87 2.41 -28.67
CA SER A 364 -17.88 1.30 -27.74
C SER A 364 -16.43 1.00 -27.31
N SER A 365 -16.18 1.06 -26.01
CA SER A 365 -14.92 0.57 -25.43
C SER A 365 -14.82 -0.93 -25.71
N ILE A 366 -13.93 -1.35 -26.59
CA ILE A 366 -13.65 -2.78 -26.80
C ILE A 366 -13.13 -3.34 -25.47
N ILE A 367 -13.90 -4.21 -24.82
CA ILE A 367 -13.51 -4.85 -23.56
C ILE A 367 -12.41 -5.87 -23.88
N ASN A 368 -11.20 -5.63 -23.37
CA ASN A 368 -10.11 -6.60 -23.47
C ASN A 368 -10.29 -7.71 -22.42
N PHE A 369 -10.87 -8.84 -22.82
CA PHE A 369 -11.07 -10.00 -21.94
C PHE A 369 -9.78 -10.75 -21.57
N ASN A 370 -8.64 -10.40 -22.19
CA ASN A 370 -7.32 -10.91 -21.81
C ASN A 370 -6.67 -10.08 -20.70
N ASP A 371 -7.35 -9.05 -20.20
CA ASP A 371 -6.91 -8.28 -19.05
C ASP A 371 -6.84 -9.19 -17.80
N PRO A 372 -5.71 -9.22 -17.06
CA PRO A 372 -5.53 -10.07 -15.88
C PRO A 372 -6.51 -9.76 -14.74
N ARG A 373 -7.26 -8.66 -14.81
CA ARG A 373 -8.38 -8.36 -13.90
C ARG A 373 -9.58 -9.26 -14.11
N PHE A 374 -9.73 -9.87 -15.28
CA PHE A 374 -10.72 -10.91 -15.51
C PHE A 374 -10.24 -12.21 -14.89
N ARG A 375 -10.99 -12.72 -13.92
CA ARG A 375 -10.74 -14.00 -13.29
C ARG A 375 -11.81 -14.98 -13.71
N ARG A 376 -11.39 -16.20 -14.03
CA ARG A 376 -12.31 -17.30 -14.26
C ARG A 376 -12.86 -17.76 -12.93
N VAL A 377 -14.19 -17.79 -12.83
CA VAL A 377 -14.90 -18.19 -11.63
C VAL A 377 -16.07 -19.09 -11.96
N VAL A 378 -16.49 -19.87 -10.97
CA VAL A 378 -17.77 -20.59 -10.97
C VAL A 378 -18.66 -19.96 -9.90
N VAL A 379 -19.89 -19.60 -10.27
CA VAL A 379 -20.88 -19.10 -9.31
C VAL A 379 -21.49 -20.31 -8.60
N THR A 380 -21.29 -20.40 -7.28
CA THR A 380 -21.74 -21.55 -6.49
C THR A 380 -23.07 -21.33 -5.79
N TYR A 381 -23.41 -20.08 -5.48
CA TYR A 381 -24.67 -19.76 -4.81
C TYR A 381 -25.10 -18.32 -5.08
N VAL A 382 -26.41 -18.11 -5.20
CA VAL A 382 -27.02 -16.78 -5.37
C VAL A 382 -28.09 -16.57 -4.30
N THR A 383 -28.00 -15.45 -3.57
CA THR A 383 -29.01 -15.06 -2.57
C THR A 383 -30.24 -14.44 -3.25
N THR A 384 -31.35 -14.36 -2.53
CA THR A 384 -32.55 -13.65 -2.99
C THR A 384 -32.30 -12.16 -3.25
N ASP A 385 -31.35 -11.56 -2.52
CA ASP A 385 -30.89 -10.18 -2.73
C ASP A 385 -29.89 -10.02 -3.91
N LEU A 386 -29.76 -11.04 -4.78
CA LEU A 386 -28.85 -11.07 -5.92
C LEU A 386 -27.35 -10.92 -5.57
N LYS A 387 -26.97 -11.28 -4.34
CA LYS A 387 -25.55 -11.48 -4.02
C LYS A 387 -25.10 -12.81 -4.58
N VAL A 388 -23.88 -12.83 -5.12
CA VAL A 388 -23.31 -14.01 -5.76
C VAL A 388 -22.12 -14.50 -4.94
N TYR A 389 -22.04 -15.81 -4.73
CA TYR A 389 -20.87 -16.47 -4.17
C TYR A 389 -20.13 -17.18 -5.29
N VAL A 390 -18.81 -16.96 -5.34
CA VAL A 390 -17.96 -17.47 -6.41
C VAL A 390 -16.76 -18.24 -5.87
N GLN A 391 -16.32 -19.23 -6.65
CA GLN A 391 -15.05 -19.92 -6.48
C GLN A 391 -14.14 -19.58 -7.67
N TYR A 392 -12.85 -19.42 -7.42
CA TYR A 392 -11.86 -19.25 -8.51
C TYR A 392 -11.54 -20.61 -9.14
N THR A 393 -11.58 -20.70 -10.46
CA THR A 393 -11.31 -21.97 -11.17
C THR A 393 -9.89 -22.48 -10.91
N GLU A 394 -8.92 -21.58 -10.72
CA GLU A 394 -7.53 -21.90 -10.34
C GLU A 394 -7.42 -22.75 -9.06
N GLN A 395 -8.41 -22.65 -8.16
CA GLN A 395 -8.44 -23.35 -6.88
C GLN A 395 -9.34 -24.60 -6.92
N GLY A 396 -10.08 -24.82 -8.01
CA GLY A 396 -11.09 -25.87 -8.12
C GLY A 396 -10.57 -27.27 -7.80
N SER A 397 -9.38 -27.62 -8.32
CA SER A 397 -8.75 -28.93 -8.06
C SER A 397 -8.47 -29.18 -6.57
N GLN A 398 -8.11 -28.14 -5.81
CA GLN A 398 -7.87 -28.25 -4.36
C GLN A 398 -9.19 -28.46 -3.61
N VAL A 399 -10.27 -27.82 -4.05
CA VAL A 399 -11.61 -27.97 -3.47
C VAL A 399 -12.16 -29.37 -3.72
N GLU A 400 -12.03 -29.87 -4.94
CA GLU A 400 -12.44 -31.22 -5.34
C GLU A 400 -11.65 -32.30 -4.60
N GLN A 401 -10.32 -32.14 -4.51
CA GLN A 401 -9.47 -33.04 -3.75
C GLN A 401 -9.85 -33.04 -2.26
N LEU A 402 -10.00 -31.86 -1.66
CA LEU A 402 -10.40 -31.74 -0.26
C LEU A 402 -11.75 -32.40 0.01
N GLN A 403 -12.73 -32.20 -0.87
CA GLN A 403 -14.04 -32.84 -0.71
C GLN A 403 -13.98 -34.35 -0.86
N SER A 404 -13.22 -34.84 -1.82
CA SER A 404 -13.05 -36.28 -2.06
C SER A 404 -12.43 -36.96 -0.84
N GLU A 405 -11.35 -36.38 -0.30
CA GLU A 405 -10.68 -36.90 0.91
C GLU A 405 -11.60 -36.81 2.14
N LEU A 406 -12.34 -35.71 2.31
CA LEU A 406 -13.27 -35.53 3.43
C LEU A 406 -14.39 -36.59 3.40
N ARG A 407 -14.96 -36.84 2.22
CA ARG A 407 -16.00 -37.85 2.01
C ARG A 407 -15.46 -39.26 2.26
N GLU A 408 -14.26 -39.56 1.78
CA GLU A 408 -13.63 -40.87 2.00
C GLU A 408 -13.43 -41.15 3.50
N ILE A 409 -12.93 -40.17 4.26
CA ILE A 409 -12.73 -40.29 5.71
C ILE A 409 -14.04 -40.59 6.43
N PHE A 410 -15.13 -39.88 6.11
CA PHE A 410 -16.43 -40.08 6.76
C PHE A 410 -17.20 -41.30 6.28
N ASN A 411 -16.87 -41.84 5.09
CA ASN A 411 -17.38 -43.14 4.64
C ASN A 411 -16.71 -44.30 5.38
N GLN A 412 -15.41 -44.18 5.70
CA GLN A 412 -14.66 -45.21 6.43
C GLN A 412 -14.85 -45.13 7.95
N THR A 413 -15.07 -43.92 8.47
CA THR A 413 -15.13 -43.65 9.91
C THR A 413 -16.46 -42.97 10.25
N LYS A 414 -17.33 -43.67 10.99
CA LYS A 414 -18.56 -43.03 11.48
C LYS A 414 -18.19 -41.89 12.44
N PRO A 415 -18.74 -40.68 12.26
CA PRO A 415 -18.47 -39.58 13.17
C PRO A 415 -18.85 -39.95 14.60
N VAL A 416 -17.92 -39.75 15.54
CA VAL A 416 -18.16 -40.04 16.97
C VAL A 416 -19.07 -38.95 17.51
N GLY A 417 -20.27 -39.33 17.95
CA GLY A 417 -21.21 -38.39 18.59
C GLY A 417 -20.64 -37.84 19.90
N GLY A 418 -20.98 -36.59 20.23
CA GLY A 418 -20.58 -35.96 21.50
C GLY A 418 -19.88 -34.60 21.37
N HIS A 419 -19.73 -34.06 20.16
CA HIS A 419 -19.24 -32.69 19.98
C HIS A 419 -20.36 -31.66 20.16
N THR A 420 -20.11 -30.64 20.97
CA THR A 420 -21.04 -29.50 21.16
C THR A 420 -20.53 -28.32 20.35
N PRO A 421 -21.14 -27.99 19.20
CA PRO A 421 -20.65 -26.93 18.33
C PRO A 421 -20.68 -25.56 19.00
N LYS A 422 -19.68 -24.72 18.70
CA LYS A 422 -19.58 -23.34 19.20
C LYS A 422 -19.73 -22.33 18.07
N LYS A 423 -20.30 -21.16 18.37
CA LYS A 423 -20.36 -20.05 17.40
C LYS A 423 -18.97 -19.69 16.90
N GLY A 424 -18.80 -19.60 15.58
CA GLY A 424 -17.53 -19.32 14.89
C GLY A 424 -16.64 -20.54 14.67
N GLU A 425 -17.00 -21.71 15.19
CA GLU A 425 -16.23 -22.93 15.00
C GLU A 425 -16.31 -23.45 13.56
N LEU A 426 -15.17 -23.89 13.02
CA LEU A 426 -15.08 -24.61 11.74
C LEU A 426 -15.21 -26.11 12.02
N LEU A 427 -16.18 -26.75 11.37
CA LEU A 427 -16.56 -28.15 11.55
C LEU A 427 -16.89 -28.81 10.20
N ALA A 428 -17.20 -30.10 10.21
CA ALA A 428 -17.81 -30.77 9.06
C ALA A 428 -19.33 -30.87 9.23
N ALA A 429 -20.07 -30.45 8.22
CA ALA A 429 -21.52 -30.52 8.18
C ALA A 429 -21.98 -31.34 6.97
N ARG A 430 -22.96 -32.21 7.17
CA ARG A 430 -23.58 -33.03 6.12
C ARG A 430 -24.76 -32.29 5.52
N PHE A 431 -24.61 -31.80 4.29
CA PHE A 431 -25.62 -30.98 3.60
C PHE A 431 -26.88 -31.81 3.31
N THR A 432 -28.08 -31.25 3.50
CA THR A 432 -29.33 -32.04 3.37
C THR A 432 -29.74 -32.39 1.96
N ALA A 433 -29.34 -31.60 0.96
CA ALA A 433 -29.78 -31.84 -0.41
C ALA A 433 -29.12 -33.07 -1.05
N ASP A 434 -27.85 -33.35 -0.73
CA ASP A 434 -27.07 -34.44 -1.32
C ASP A 434 -26.59 -35.49 -0.29
N ASN A 435 -26.71 -35.21 1.01
CA ASN A 435 -26.19 -36.03 2.10
C ASN A 435 -24.67 -36.20 2.12
N GLU A 436 -23.92 -35.27 1.52
CA GLU A 436 -22.46 -35.28 1.52
C GLU A 436 -21.86 -34.35 2.58
N TRP A 437 -20.61 -34.64 2.99
CA TRP A 437 -19.90 -33.87 4.01
C TRP A 437 -19.11 -32.70 3.42
N TYR A 438 -19.23 -31.54 4.08
CA TYR A 438 -18.59 -30.30 3.66
C TYR A 438 -18.00 -29.54 4.84
N ARG A 439 -17.05 -28.65 4.57
CA ARG A 439 -16.54 -27.72 5.57
C ARG A 439 -17.57 -26.63 5.82
N ALA A 440 -17.92 -26.42 7.08
CA ALA A 440 -18.88 -25.42 7.47
C ALA A 440 -18.47 -24.69 8.74
N ARG A 441 -18.89 -23.43 8.86
CA ARG A 441 -18.67 -22.60 10.04
C ARG A 441 -20.00 -22.33 10.73
N VAL A 442 -20.03 -22.48 12.05
CA VAL A 442 -21.22 -22.17 12.85
C VAL A 442 -21.42 -20.65 12.90
N GLU A 443 -22.54 -20.15 12.37
CA GLU A 443 -22.86 -18.71 12.42
C GLU A 443 -23.77 -18.38 13.62
N LYS A 444 -24.75 -19.23 13.90
CA LYS A 444 -25.76 -19.01 14.96
C LYS A 444 -26.18 -20.32 15.59
N ILE A 445 -26.38 -20.31 16.90
CA ILE A 445 -26.97 -21.40 17.67
C ILE A 445 -28.27 -20.87 18.27
N GLU A 446 -29.39 -21.48 17.92
CA GLU A 446 -30.73 -21.11 18.35
C GLU A 446 -31.30 -22.21 19.26
N GLY A 447 -31.43 -21.92 20.56
CA GLY A 447 -31.85 -22.92 21.53
C GLY A 447 -30.86 -24.09 21.62
N ASN A 448 -31.36 -25.30 21.85
CA ASN A 448 -30.50 -26.46 22.12
C ASN A 448 -30.09 -27.25 20.87
N ASN A 449 -30.90 -27.28 19.79
CA ASN A 449 -30.69 -28.18 18.65
C ASN A 449 -30.85 -27.52 17.27
N ARG A 450 -30.84 -26.18 17.15
CA ARG A 450 -30.94 -25.51 15.84
C ARG A 450 -29.67 -24.72 15.59
N ILE A 451 -28.88 -25.14 14.62
CA ILE A 451 -27.56 -24.56 14.35
C ILE A 451 -27.54 -24.09 12.89
N SER A 452 -27.37 -22.78 12.70
CA SER A 452 -27.15 -22.20 11.38
C SER A 452 -25.67 -22.32 11.03
N VAL A 453 -25.39 -23.00 9.92
CA VAL A 453 -24.04 -23.20 9.39
C VAL A 453 -23.87 -22.50 8.05
N TYR A 454 -22.67 -21.98 7.81
CA TYR A 454 -22.24 -21.41 6.53
C TYR A 454 -21.23 -22.34 5.89
N PHE A 455 -21.55 -22.89 4.72
CA PHE A 455 -20.66 -23.77 3.97
C PHE A 455 -19.55 -22.93 3.36
N VAL A 456 -18.36 -22.99 3.96
CA VAL A 456 -17.31 -21.98 3.74
C VAL A 456 -16.72 -22.02 2.34
N ASP A 457 -16.94 -23.12 1.63
CA ASP A 457 -16.45 -23.33 0.27
C ASP A 457 -17.51 -23.00 -0.78
N TYR A 458 -18.80 -22.95 -0.43
CA TYR A 458 -19.91 -22.80 -1.39
C TYR A 458 -20.77 -21.54 -1.19
N GLY A 459 -20.77 -20.96 0.01
CA GLY A 459 -21.44 -19.69 0.31
C GLY A 459 -22.91 -19.83 0.75
N ASN A 460 -23.53 -21.00 0.54
CA ASN A 460 -24.86 -21.27 1.03
C ASN A 460 -24.90 -21.47 2.56
N ARG A 461 -26.08 -21.26 3.14
CA ARG A 461 -26.35 -21.43 4.57
C ARG A 461 -27.44 -22.45 4.76
N GLU A 462 -27.38 -23.16 5.88
CA GLU A 462 -28.39 -24.13 6.24
C GLU A 462 -28.66 -24.13 7.73
N LEU A 463 -29.93 -24.28 8.09
CA LEU A 463 -30.34 -24.52 9.47
C LEU A 463 -30.38 -26.03 9.75
N ILE A 464 -29.40 -26.53 10.49
CA ILE A 464 -29.30 -27.92 10.88
C ILE A 464 -30.07 -28.15 12.18
N THR A 465 -31.07 -29.05 12.13
CA THR A 465 -31.89 -29.48 13.28
C THR A 465 -31.50 -30.86 13.81
N ASP A 466 -30.90 -31.69 12.96
CA ASP A 466 -30.36 -33.00 13.29
C ASP A 466 -28.84 -32.87 13.55
N LEU A 467 -28.45 -32.87 14.82
CA LEU A 467 -27.05 -32.73 15.22
C LEU A 467 -26.16 -33.89 14.77
N SER A 468 -26.72 -35.03 14.33
CA SER A 468 -25.93 -36.12 13.72
C SER A 468 -25.29 -35.73 12.39
N ARG A 469 -25.75 -34.63 11.79
CA ARG A 469 -25.20 -34.03 10.56
C ARG A 469 -24.02 -33.10 10.84
N LEU A 470 -23.58 -32.94 12.10
CA LEU A 470 -22.46 -32.11 12.49
C LEU A 470 -21.40 -32.96 13.19
N THR A 471 -20.14 -32.74 12.84
CA THR A 471 -19.04 -33.39 13.53
C THR A 471 -17.76 -32.57 13.43
N THR A 472 -16.75 -32.90 14.23
CA THR A 472 -15.47 -32.21 14.21
C THR A 472 -14.79 -32.39 12.85
N LEU A 473 -14.10 -31.34 12.41
CA LEU A 473 -13.34 -31.40 11.17
C LEU A 473 -12.07 -32.24 11.40
N PRO A 474 -11.73 -33.21 10.52
CA PRO A 474 -10.50 -33.99 10.66
C PRO A 474 -9.24 -33.10 10.60
N PRO A 475 -8.14 -33.48 11.27
CA PRO A 475 -6.88 -32.74 11.20
C PRO A 475 -6.40 -32.55 9.76
N GLY A 476 -5.92 -31.35 9.42
CA GLY A 476 -5.42 -31.01 8.08
C GLY A 476 -6.43 -30.26 7.20
N PHE A 477 -7.74 -30.50 7.36
CA PHE A 477 -8.79 -29.90 6.54
C PHE A 477 -9.08 -28.43 6.85
N SER A 478 -8.46 -27.88 7.91
CA SER A 478 -8.53 -26.46 8.27
C SER A 478 -7.45 -25.60 7.60
N GLN A 479 -6.48 -26.20 6.89
CA GLN A 479 -5.35 -25.48 6.29
C GLN A 479 -5.73 -24.74 5.01
N LEU A 480 -6.63 -25.31 4.20
CA LEU A 480 -7.11 -24.67 2.99
C LEU A 480 -7.98 -23.45 3.36
N PRO A 481 -7.73 -22.24 2.82
CA PRO A 481 -8.62 -21.09 3.01
C PRO A 481 -10.07 -21.39 2.58
N THR A 482 -11.01 -20.59 3.03
CA THR A 482 -12.41 -20.67 2.57
C THR A 482 -12.49 -20.32 1.10
N GLN A 483 -13.23 -21.11 0.32
CA GLN A 483 -13.22 -21.01 -1.15
C GLN A 483 -14.38 -20.18 -1.72
N ALA A 484 -15.45 -19.97 -0.95
CA ALA A 484 -16.55 -19.11 -1.38
C ALA A 484 -16.25 -17.63 -1.07
N HIS A 485 -16.28 -16.82 -2.12
CA HIS A 485 -16.15 -15.37 -2.04
C HIS A 485 -17.50 -14.70 -2.30
N GLU A 486 -18.00 -13.92 -1.33
CA GLU A 486 -19.21 -13.12 -1.51
C GLU A 486 -18.91 -11.88 -2.35
N CYS A 487 -19.69 -11.68 -3.41
CA CYS A 487 -19.63 -10.51 -4.27
C CYS A 487 -21.05 -9.96 -4.52
N GLU A 488 -21.14 -8.69 -4.88
CA GLU A 488 -22.38 -8.03 -5.28
C GLU A 488 -22.30 -7.66 -6.76
N LEU A 489 -23.41 -7.70 -7.49
CA LEU A 489 -23.42 -7.29 -8.89
C LEU A 489 -23.24 -5.76 -9.00
N ALA A 490 -22.35 -5.33 -9.88
CA ALA A 490 -22.07 -3.91 -10.09
C ALA A 490 -23.30 -3.18 -10.63
N TYR A 491 -23.63 -2.04 -10.04
CA TYR A 491 -24.74 -1.16 -10.41
C TYR A 491 -26.15 -1.78 -10.30
N VAL A 492 -26.29 -2.95 -9.68
CA VAL A 492 -27.57 -3.63 -9.54
C VAL A 492 -28.19 -3.32 -8.18
N ARG A 493 -29.48 -2.99 -8.20
CA ARG A 493 -30.36 -3.04 -7.03
C ARG A 493 -31.37 -4.15 -7.25
N ALA A 494 -31.48 -5.02 -6.25
CA ALA A 494 -32.49 -6.08 -6.24
C ALA A 494 -33.91 -5.48 -6.29
N PRO A 495 -34.86 -6.15 -6.96
CA PRO A 495 -36.26 -5.74 -6.96
C PRO A 495 -36.82 -5.56 -5.54
N PRO A 496 -37.77 -4.62 -5.33
CA PRO A 496 -38.38 -4.41 -4.02
C PRO A 496 -39.34 -5.52 -3.61
N ASP A 497 -39.99 -6.16 -4.59
CA ASP A 497 -40.90 -7.29 -4.38
C ASP A 497 -40.13 -8.62 -4.27
N GLU A 498 -40.62 -9.54 -3.43
CA GLU A 498 -39.97 -10.83 -3.19
C GLU A 498 -40.12 -11.80 -4.38
N ASP A 499 -41.27 -11.81 -5.05
CA ASP A 499 -41.50 -12.68 -6.20
C ASP A 499 -40.62 -12.23 -7.38
N ASP A 500 -40.49 -10.92 -7.58
CA ASP A 500 -39.57 -10.35 -8.57
C ASP A 500 -38.10 -10.66 -8.25
N ARG A 501 -37.69 -10.57 -6.97
CA ARG A 501 -36.34 -11.00 -6.54
C ARG A 501 -36.08 -12.46 -6.85
N GLN A 502 -37.03 -13.32 -6.54
CA GLN A 502 -36.92 -14.75 -6.79
C GLN A 502 -36.85 -15.06 -8.29
N TYR A 503 -37.64 -14.34 -9.11
CA TYR A 503 -37.60 -14.47 -10.56
C TYR A 503 -36.26 -14.02 -11.14
N ALA A 504 -35.76 -12.86 -10.73
CA ALA A 504 -34.45 -12.35 -11.15
C ALA A 504 -33.30 -13.28 -10.75
N LYS A 505 -33.37 -13.87 -9.55
CA LYS A 505 -32.41 -14.89 -9.09
C LYS A 505 -32.43 -16.12 -9.99
N ASN A 506 -33.61 -16.65 -10.31
CA ASN A 506 -33.73 -17.84 -11.14
C ASN A 506 -33.23 -17.57 -12.56
N ALA A 507 -33.57 -16.41 -13.15
CA ALA A 507 -33.06 -16.00 -14.45
C ALA A 507 -31.52 -15.88 -14.45
N LEU A 508 -30.92 -15.32 -13.39
CA LEU A 508 -29.46 -15.28 -13.28
C LEU A 508 -28.85 -16.69 -13.21
N LEU A 509 -29.48 -17.62 -12.49
CA LEU A 509 -29.03 -19.01 -12.43
C LEU A 509 -29.14 -19.72 -13.79
N ASP A 510 -30.23 -19.50 -14.51
CA ASP A 510 -30.46 -20.04 -15.85
C ASP A 510 -29.44 -19.48 -16.87
N GLU A 511 -29.07 -18.21 -16.75
CA GLU A 511 -28.03 -17.58 -17.59
C GLU A 511 -26.62 -18.10 -17.29
N ILE A 512 -26.36 -18.54 -16.06
CA ILE A 512 -25.06 -19.09 -15.64
C ILE A 512 -24.93 -20.57 -16.04
N ASP A 513 -26.01 -21.36 -16.02
CA ASP A 513 -26.07 -22.78 -16.44
C ASP A 513 -24.89 -23.65 -15.97
N ASN A 514 -24.40 -23.44 -14.73
CA ASN A 514 -23.20 -24.08 -14.18
C ASN A 514 -21.92 -23.92 -15.04
N GLN A 515 -21.87 -22.92 -15.92
CA GLN A 515 -20.72 -22.63 -16.76
C GLN A 515 -19.72 -21.72 -16.04
N GLU A 516 -18.47 -21.76 -16.51
CA GLU A 516 -17.47 -20.79 -16.11
C GLU A 516 -17.91 -19.38 -16.52
N CYS A 517 -17.70 -18.43 -15.60
CA CYS A 517 -17.88 -17.02 -15.84
C CYS A 517 -16.52 -16.31 -15.80
N LEU A 518 -16.40 -15.22 -16.54
CA LEU A 518 -15.36 -14.24 -16.34
C LEU A 518 -15.88 -13.16 -15.40
N MET A 519 -15.22 -12.98 -14.28
CA MET A 519 -15.54 -11.97 -13.28
C MET A 519 -14.49 -10.87 -13.29
N LYS A 520 -14.96 -9.61 -13.25
CA LYS A 520 -14.12 -8.43 -13.06
C LYS A 520 -14.66 -7.60 -11.91
N VAL A 521 -13.79 -7.23 -10.96
CA VAL A 521 -14.15 -6.31 -9.88
C VAL A 521 -14.19 -4.89 -10.42
N GLU A 522 -15.35 -4.23 -10.35
CA GLU A 522 -15.54 -2.86 -10.84
C GLU A 522 -15.32 -1.81 -9.77
N TYR A 523 -15.81 -2.05 -8.55
CA TYR A 523 -15.58 -1.13 -7.43
C TYR A 523 -15.77 -1.85 -6.09
N ARG A 524 -15.31 -1.22 -5.00
CA ARG A 524 -15.52 -1.71 -3.64
C ARG A 524 -16.33 -0.69 -2.85
N GLN A 525 -17.40 -1.12 -2.21
CA GLN A 525 -18.27 -0.28 -1.39
C GLN A 525 -18.67 -1.04 -0.12
N ASN A 526 -18.62 -0.38 1.04
CA ASN A 526 -19.00 -0.99 2.33
C ASN A 526 -18.32 -2.35 2.63
N ASN A 527 -17.06 -2.50 2.21
CA ASN A 527 -16.29 -3.75 2.34
C ASN A 527 -16.84 -4.94 1.51
N ALA A 528 -17.72 -4.68 0.55
CA ALA A 528 -18.16 -5.61 -0.48
C ALA A 528 -17.52 -5.28 -1.83
N GLU A 529 -17.21 -6.31 -2.61
CA GLU A 529 -16.71 -6.19 -3.98
C GLU A 529 -17.89 -6.22 -4.95
N HIS A 530 -18.05 -5.14 -5.72
CA HIS A 530 -19.04 -5.06 -6.79
C HIS A 530 -18.41 -5.49 -8.11
N VAL A 531 -19.00 -6.50 -8.75
CA VAL A 531 -18.40 -7.22 -9.87
C VAL A 531 -19.28 -7.22 -11.10
N SER A 532 -18.64 -7.26 -12.26
CA SER A 532 -19.25 -7.59 -13.54
C SER A 532 -19.03 -9.08 -13.81
N LEU A 533 -20.08 -9.79 -14.22
CA LEU A 533 -20.01 -11.18 -14.65
C LEU A 533 -20.28 -11.27 -16.14
N TYR A 534 -19.42 -12.02 -16.84
CA TYR A 534 -19.53 -12.28 -18.26
C TYR A 534 -19.54 -13.79 -18.51
N ARG A 535 -20.32 -14.24 -19.48
CA ARG A 535 -20.28 -15.64 -19.91
C ARG A 535 -18.89 -15.96 -20.49
N ALA A 536 -18.28 -17.09 -20.11
CA ALA A 536 -16.94 -17.40 -20.60
C ALA A 536 -16.87 -17.59 -22.13
N ASN A 537 -17.95 -18.11 -22.75
CA ASN A 537 -17.98 -18.43 -24.18
C ASN A 537 -18.36 -17.23 -25.05
N THR A 538 -19.51 -16.60 -24.78
CA THR A 538 -20.03 -15.49 -25.60
C THR A 538 -19.48 -14.12 -25.19
N LYS A 539 -18.85 -14.03 -24.01
CA LYS A 539 -18.37 -12.78 -23.40
C LYS A 539 -19.48 -11.75 -23.15
N GLU A 540 -20.73 -12.19 -23.12
CA GLU A 540 -21.87 -11.32 -22.84
C GLU A 540 -21.95 -10.98 -21.36
N ASN A 541 -22.27 -9.73 -21.06
CA ASN A 541 -22.44 -9.25 -19.70
C ASN A 541 -23.80 -9.72 -19.14
N LEU A 542 -23.78 -10.55 -18.08
CA LEU A 542 -24.98 -11.13 -17.50
C LEU A 542 -25.89 -10.07 -16.87
N VAL A 543 -25.32 -9.01 -16.28
CA VAL A 543 -26.11 -7.91 -15.70
C VAL A 543 -26.84 -7.14 -16.79
N LYS A 544 -26.21 -6.97 -17.95
CA LYS A 544 -26.85 -6.34 -19.12
C LYS A 544 -28.04 -7.16 -19.60
N ILE A 545 -27.89 -8.48 -19.72
CA ILE A 545 -28.98 -9.39 -20.13
C ILE A 545 -30.17 -9.26 -19.18
N LEU A 546 -29.93 -9.32 -17.87
CA LEU A 546 -30.99 -9.16 -16.86
C LEU A 546 -31.64 -7.77 -16.92
N ALA A 547 -30.88 -6.72 -17.19
CA ALA A 547 -31.40 -5.37 -17.34
C ALA A 547 -32.25 -5.20 -18.60
N GLU A 548 -31.86 -5.80 -19.73
CA GLU A 548 -32.64 -5.80 -20.98
C GLU A 548 -33.95 -6.59 -20.84
N GLN A 549 -33.94 -7.66 -20.04
CA GLN A 549 -35.14 -8.43 -19.68
C GLN A 549 -36.01 -7.71 -18.63
N GLY A 550 -35.56 -6.57 -18.10
CA GLY A 550 -36.30 -5.80 -17.10
C GLY A 550 -36.41 -6.49 -15.75
N LEU A 551 -35.45 -7.35 -15.37
CA LEU A 551 -35.49 -8.14 -14.13
C LEU A 551 -34.73 -7.50 -12.97
N VAL A 552 -33.89 -6.52 -13.27
CA VAL A 552 -33.08 -5.79 -12.29
C VAL A 552 -33.20 -4.30 -12.49
N VAL A 553 -32.96 -3.55 -11.41
CA VAL A 553 -32.91 -2.09 -11.45
C VAL A 553 -31.45 -1.65 -11.43
N ILE A 554 -31.06 -0.88 -12.44
CA ILE A 554 -29.74 -0.26 -12.50
C ILE A 554 -29.77 1.00 -11.63
N ALA A 555 -29.10 0.91 -10.48
CA ALA A 555 -29.08 1.94 -9.46
C ALA A 555 -27.64 2.33 -9.11
N GLN A 556 -27.51 3.53 -8.57
CA GLN A 556 -26.21 4.11 -8.26
C GLN A 556 -25.63 3.50 -6.98
N GLY A 557 -24.32 3.29 -6.97
CA GLY A 557 -23.57 3.18 -5.71
C GLY A 557 -23.69 4.49 -4.93
N ARG A 558 -24.38 4.49 -3.78
CA ARG A 558 -24.59 5.71 -2.98
C ARG A 558 -23.25 6.38 -2.68
N GLY A 559 -23.11 7.67 -3.02
CA GLY A 559 -22.01 8.51 -2.54
C GLY A 559 -20.78 8.67 -3.45
N ASN A 560 -20.78 8.16 -4.69
CA ASN A 560 -19.64 8.33 -5.60
C ASN A 560 -20.06 8.77 -7.02
N ARG A 561 -20.02 10.09 -7.28
CA ARG A 561 -20.36 10.68 -8.60
C ARG A 561 -19.50 10.13 -9.74
N GLN A 562 -18.28 9.65 -9.46
CA GLN A 562 -17.38 9.13 -10.49
C GLN A 562 -17.85 7.79 -11.08
N LEU A 563 -18.65 7.02 -10.34
CA LEU A 563 -19.23 5.75 -10.82
C LEU A 563 -20.21 5.95 -11.98
N ARG A 564 -20.79 7.17 -12.12
CA ARG A 564 -21.70 7.56 -13.20
C ARG A 564 -21.00 7.84 -14.53
N LEU A 565 -19.67 7.98 -14.52
CA LEU A 565 -18.88 8.34 -15.71
C LEU A 565 -18.18 7.11 -16.30
N THR A 566 -18.66 5.91 -15.96
CA THR A 566 -18.08 4.66 -16.45
C THR A 566 -18.85 4.19 -17.68
N PRO A 567 -18.16 3.75 -18.76
CA PRO A 567 -18.82 3.23 -19.96
C PRO A 567 -19.78 2.06 -19.66
N LEU A 568 -19.44 1.24 -18.66
CA LEU A 568 -20.28 0.14 -18.19
C LEU A 568 -21.62 0.65 -17.61
N TYR A 569 -21.62 1.73 -16.84
CA TYR A 569 -22.85 2.30 -16.31
C TYR A 569 -23.76 2.82 -17.42
N ASP A 570 -23.17 3.50 -18.42
CA ASP A 570 -23.93 3.99 -19.58
C ASP A 570 -24.54 2.84 -20.39
N GLU A 571 -23.79 1.75 -20.61
CA GLU A 571 -24.29 0.54 -21.26
C GLU A 571 -25.47 -0.08 -20.49
N LEU A 572 -25.34 -0.24 -19.18
CA LEU A 572 -26.39 -0.81 -18.34
C LEU A 572 -27.63 0.10 -18.26
N GLN A 573 -27.43 1.43 -18.24
CA GLN A 573 -28.55 2.37 -18.33
C GLN A 573 -29.29 2.28 -19.66
N GLN A 574 -28.58 2.13 -20.77
CA GLN A 574 -29.19 1.95 -22.10
C GLN A 574 -29.99 0.65 -22.15
N ALA A 575 -29.47 -0.45 -21.61
CA ALA A 575 -30.18 -1.72 -21.47
C ALA A 575 -31.48 -1.56 -20.66
N GLN A 576 -31.42 -0.89 -19.51
CA GLN A 576 -32.61 -0.59 -18.72
C GLN A 576 -33.60 0.31 -19.46
N ALA A 577 -33.13 1.34 -20.17
CA ALA A 577 -33.98 2.24 -20.94
C ALA A 577 -34.74 1.50 -22.05
N LYS A 578 -34.10 0.53 -22.70
CA LYS A 578 -34.72 -0.36 -23.68
C LYS A 578 -35.84 -1.19 -23.04
N ALA A 579 -35.60 -1.81 -21.89
CA ALA A 579 -36.62 -2.55 -21.14
C ALA A 579 -37.81 -1.66 -20.71
N LYS A 580 -37.53 -0.45 -20.21
CA LYS A 580 -38.55 0.57 -19.87
C LYS A 580 -39.42 0.92 -21.08
N SER A 581 -38.79 1.28 -22.20
CA SER A 581 -39.51 1.65 -23.42
C SER A 581 -40.37 0.51 -23.99
N SER A 582 -39.96 -0.73 -23.75
CA SER A 582 -40.64 -1.94 -24.21
C SER A 582 -41.67 -2.50 -23.22
N ARG A 583 -41.81 -1.90 -22.02
CA ARG A 583 -42.73 -2.34 -20.96
C ARG A 583 -42.53 -3.80 -20.53
N ILE A 584 -41.28 -4.25 -20.42
CA ILE A 584 -40.93 -5.65 -20.10
C ILE A 584 -40.53 -5.77 -18.62
N GLY A 585 -40.91 -6.89 -17.97
CA GLY A 585 -40.53 -7.22 -16.60
C GLY A 585 -41.08 -6.22 -15.59
N LEU A 586 -40.19 -5.69 -14.73
CA LEU A 586 -40.50 -4.71 -13.69
C LEU A 586 -41.21 -3.44 -14.22
N TRP A 587 -41.10 -3.14 -15.52
CA TRP A 587 -41.63 -1.93 -16.15
C TRP A 587 -43.02 -2.10 -16.77
N GLN A 588 -43.66 -3.27 -16.63
CA GLN A 588 -44.95 -3.57 -17.24
C GLN A 588 -46.10 -2.72 -16.67
N TYR A 589 -46.05 -2.38 -15.38
CA TYR A 589 -47.16 -1.71 -14.65
C TYR A 589 -46.81 -0.37 -13.99
N SER A 590 -45.54 0.06 -13.99
CA SER A 590 -45.13 1.37 -13.46
C SER A 590 -43.85 1.88 -14.13
N ASP A 591 -43.80 3.18 -14.40
CA ASP A 591 -42.56 3.88 -14.79
C ASP A 591 -41.72 4.31 -13.57
N GLN A 592 -42.33 4.27 -12.38
CA GLN A 592 -41.76 4.79 -11.14
C GLN A 592 -41.62 3.65 -10.13
N ILE A 593 -40.37 3.29 -9.84
CA ILE A 593 -40.04 2.59 -8.59
C ILE A 593 -39.86 3.70 -7.55
N GLU A 594 -40.48 3.58 -6.36
CA GLU A 594 -40.72 4.64 -5.35
C GLU A 594 -39.55 5.60 -5.03
N ASP A 595 -38.31 5.28 -5.40
CA ASP A 595 -37.12 6.11 -5.17
C ASP A 595 -36.78 7.10 -6.29
N ASP A 596 -37.39 7.02 -7.48
CA ASP A 596 -37.22 8.05 -8.53
C ASP A 596 -37.72 9.43 -8.04
N ALA A 597 -38.58 9.47 -7.02
CA ALA A 597 -39.05 10.68 -6.34
C ALA A 597 -37.97 11.36 -5.47
N ASN A 598 -37.06 10.59 -4.88
CA ASN A 598 -35.96 11.13 -4.06
C ASN A 598 -34.84 11.70 -4.93
N GLU A 599 -34.65 11.19 -6.15
CA GLU A 599 -33.61 11.66 -7.07
C GLU A 599 -33.95 13.00 -7.74
N PHE A 600 -35.23 13.35 -7.87
CA PHE A 600 -35.72 14.64 -8.38
C PHE A 600 -36.08 15.67 -7.30
N GLY A 601 -35.69 15.44 -6.03
CA GLY A 601 -35.82 16.42 -4.96
C GLY A 601 -37.25 16.64 -4.44
N PHE A 602 -38.19 15.73 -4.73
CA PHE A 602 -39.54 15.83 -4.17
C PHE A 602 -39.60 15.13 -2.81
N THR A 603 -39.15 15.82 -1.76
CA THR A 603 -39.47 15.42 -0.38
C THR A 603 -40.91 15.83 -0.09
N GLY A 604 -41.85 14.93 -0.37
CA GLY A 604 -43.21 15.04 0.10
C GLY A 604 -43.24 14.99 1.62
N ARG A 605 -43.43 16.15 2.27
CA ARG A 605 -43.81 16.20 3.68
C ARG A 605 -45.15 15.48 3.87
N LYS A 606 -45.17 14.44 4.69
CA LYS A 606 -46.26 14.18 5.63
C LYS A 606 -45.68 13.75 6.96
#